data_AF-A0A817PHJ0-F1
#
_entry.id   AF-A0A817PHJ0-F1
#
_cell.length_a   1.000
_cell.length_b   1.000
_cell.length_c   1.000
_cell.angle_alpha   90.00
_cell.angle_beta   90.00
_cell.angle_gamma   90.00
#
_symmetry.space_group_name_H-M   'P 1'
#
loop_
_entity.id
_entity.type
_entity.pdbx_description
1 polymer ?
#
loop_
_entity_poly.entity_id
_entity_poly.type
_entity_poly.pdbx_seq_one_letter_code
_entity_poly.pdbx_strand_id
1 'polypeptide(L)'
;MTDIMDLFVYALNDFDIGNLKEAIKTITTIIDSYKNSIAETDKKIVIRCLQYRLQANFDDENYKDTLTDLKQLKNLGFNVRDNEILNPILIRRMEEMKIIAEQERNERLAE
;
A
#
# COMPACT_ATOMS: atom_id res chain seq x y z
N MET A 1 -13.96 -10.83 20.15
CA MET A 1 -12.77 -10.67 19.29
C MET A 1 -13.33 -10.54 17.88
N THR A 2 -13.22 -9.37 17.27
CA THR A 2 -13.72 -9.14 15.90
C THR A 2 -12.83 -9.92 14.93
N ASP A 3 -13.42 -10.71 14.04
CA ASP A 3 -12.67 -11.49 13.06
C ASP A 3 -11.98 -10.53 12.07
N ILE A 4 -10.76 -10.87 11.64
CA ILE A 4 -10.04 -10.12 10.60
C ILE A 4 -10.85 -10.06 9.30
N MET A 5 -11.67 -11.08 9.03
CA MET A 5 -12.59 -11.10 7.89
C MET A 5 -13.70 -10.05 8.02
N ASP A 6 -14.27 -9.89 9.22
CA ASP A 6 -15.30 -8.88 9.47
C ASP A 6 -14.74 -7.48 9.26
N LEU A 7 -13.56 -7.22 9.85
CA LEU A 7 -12.86 -5.94 9.66
C LEU A 7 -12.55 -5.66 8.19
N PHE A 8 -12.16 -6.69 7.44
CA PHE A 8 -11.90 -6.56 6.01
C PHE A 8 -13.16 -6.19 5.23
N VAL A 9 -14.30 -6.83 5.51
CA VAL A 9 -15.58 -6.49 4.89
C VAL A 9 -16.00 -5.05 5.22
N TYR A 10 -15.84 -4.62 6.48
CA TYR A 10 -16.09 -3.22 6.86
C TYR A 10 -15.21 -2.25 6.08
N ALA A 11 -13.92 -2.54 5.97
CA ALA A 11 -13.00 -1.69 5.22
C ALA A 11 -13.35 -1.59 3.73
N LEU A 12 -13.77 -2.70 3.10
CA LEU A 12 -14.23 -2.69 1.70
C LEU A 12 -15.47 -1.82 1.52
N ASN A 13 -16.46 -1.97 2.41
CA ASN A 13 -17.68 -1.17 2.36
C ASN A 13 -17.38 0.32 2.50
N ASP A 14 -16.51 0.71 3.45
CA ASP A 14 -16.08 2.10 3.59
C ASP A 14 -15.33 2.60 2.34
N PHE A 15 -14.53 1.75 1.70
CA PHE A 15 -13.82 2.09 0.47
C PHE A 15 -14.79 2.33 -0.70
N ASP A 16 -15.79 1.45 -0.86
CA ASP A 16 -16.79 1.51 -1.94
C ASP A 16 -17.70 2.74 -1.84
N ILE A 17 -18.04 3.17 -0.61
CA ILE A 17 -18.85 4.39 -0.38
C ILE A 17 -18.01 5.68 -0.34
N GLY A 18 -16.70 5.60 -0.59
CA GLY A 18 -15.81 6.75 -0.63
C GLY A 18 -15.36 7.27 0.74
N ASN A 19 -15.60 6.54 1.82
CA ASN A 19 -15.12 6.84 3.17
C ASN A 19 -13.66 6.38 3.36
N LEU A 20 -12.77 6.87 2.50
CA LEU A 20 -11.38 6.40 2.38
C LEU A 20 -10.60 6.52 3.70
N LYS A 21 -10.85 7.56 4.50
CA LYS A 21 -10.14 7.77 5.77
C LYS A 21 -10.41 6.65 6.79
N GLU A 22 -11.67 6.29 7.00
CA GLU A 22 -12.00 5.20 7.92
C GLU A 22 -11.64 3.83 7.34
N ALA A 23 -11.76 3.65 6.01
CA ALA A 23 -11.28 2.46 5.33
C ALA A 23 -9.79 2.22 5.58
N ILE A 24 -8.94 3.24 5.37
CA ILE A 24 -7.48 3.16 5.57
C ILE A 24 -7.10 2.91 7.02
N LYS A 25 -7.84 3.49 7.97
CA LYS A 25 -7.65 3.24 9.41
C LYS A 25 -7.96 1.78 9.77
N THR A 26 -9.06 1.24 9.24
CA THR A 26 -9.43 -0.17 9.44
C THR A 26 -8.41 -1.10 8.79
N ILE A 27 -8.01 -0.82 7.55
CA ILE A 27 -6.93 -1.51 6.82
C ILE A 27 -5.63 -1.55 7.63
N THR A 28 -5.23 -0.41 8.21
CA THR A 28 -4.02 -0.33 9.02
C THR A 28 -4.10 -1.22 10.26
N THR A 29 -5.27 -1.24 10.91
CA THR A 29 -5.52 -2.13 12.06
C THR A 29 -5.42 -3.61 11.70
N ILE A 30 -5.94 -4.00 10.53
CA ILE A 30 -5.83 -5.36 10.00
C ILE A 30 -4.36 -5.74 9.76
N ILE A 31 -3.60 -4.87 9.09
CA ILE A 31 -2.18 -5.10 8.76
C ILE A 31 -1.34 -5.26 10.04
N ASP A 32 -1.58 -4.44 11.06
CA ASP A 32 -0.85 -4.53 12.32
C ASP A 32 -1.20 -5.78 13.13
N SER A 33 -2.45 -6.22 13.07
CA SER A 33 -2.91 -7.45 13.74
C SER A 33 -2.28 -8.72 13.14
N TYR A 34 -1.94 -8.69 11.85
CA TYR A 34 -1.32 -9.82 11.15
C TYR A 34 0.07 -10.20 11.66
N LYS A 35 0.81 -9.28 12.28
CA LYS A 35 2.16 -9.58 12.82
C LYS A 35 2.17 -10.78 13.78
N ASN A 36 1.00 -11.15 14.34
CA ASN A 36 0.82 -12.25 15.27
C ASN A 36 0.12 -13.48 14.67
N SER A 37 -0.23 -13.49 13.38
CA SER A 37 -0.98 -14.58 12.74
C SER A 37 -0.10 -15.46 11.84
N ILE A 38 -0.32 -16.77 11.90
CA ILE A 38 0.29 -17.78 11.01
C ILE A 38 -0.71 -18.33 9.97
N ALA A 39 -1.95 -17.83 9.96
CA ALA A 39 -2.98 -18.33 9.06
C ALA A 39 -2.80 -17.79 7.63
N GLU A 40 -2.87 -18.67 6.64
CA GLU A 40 -2.73 -18.30 5.22
C GLU A 40 -3.92 -17.44 4.73
N THR A 41 -5.10 -17.59 5.32
CA THR A 41 -6.27 -16.75 5.02
C THR A 41 -6.02 -15.30 5.41
N ASP A 42 -5.49 -15.08 6.62
CA ASP A 42 -5.14 -13.75 7.13
C ASP A 42 -4.08 -13.09 6.26
N LYS A 43 -3.10 -13.88 5.78
CA LYS A 43 -2.09 -13.42 4.83
C LYS A 43 -2.69 -12.88 3.55
N LYS A 44 -3.67 -13.59 2.96
CA LYS A 44 -4.36 -13.14 1.74
C LYS A 44 -5.13 -11.84 1.98
N ILE A 45 -5.83 -11.74 3.10
CA ILE A 45 -6.54 -10.52 3.51
C ILE A 45 -5.56 -9.35 3.64
N VAL A 46 -4.42 -9.58 4.29
CA VAL A 46 -3.40 -8.54 4.52
C VAL A 46 -2.73 -8.11 3.24
N ILE A 47 -2.42 -9.04 2.32
CA ILE A 47 -1.96 -8.69 0.97
C ILE A 47 -2.98 -7.75 0.31
N ARG A 48 -4.28 -8.05 0.39
CA ARG A 48 -5.32 -7.22 -0.22
C ARG A 48 -5.43 -5.84 0.44
N CYS A 49 -5.38 -5.78 1.77
CA CYS A 49 -5.31 -4.54 2.54
C CYS A 49 -4.09 -3.68 2.15
N LEU A 50 -2.92 -4.29 1.99
CA LEU A 50 -1.70 -3.61 1.55
C LEU A 50 -1.83 -3.08 0.13
N GLN A 51 -2.50 -3.79 -0.78
CA GLN A 51 -2.76 -3.29 -2.13
C GLN A 51 -3.62 -2.02 -2.11
N TYR A 52 -4.69 -1.98 -1.29
CA TYR A 52 -5.55 -0.78 -1.16
C TYR A 52 -4.80 0.39 -0.53
N ARG A 53 -4.04 0.16 0.55
CA ARG A 53 -3.26 1.23 1.18
C ARG A 53 -2.14 1.72 0.27
N LEU A 54 -1.50 0.84 -0.48
CA LEU A 54 -0.49 1.19 -1.47
C LEU A 54 -1.07 2.09 -2.56
N GLN A 55 -2.27 1.78 -3.07
CA GLN A 55 -2.95 2.64 -4.04
C GLN A 55 -3.25 4.03 -3.45
N ALA A 56 -3.84 4.10 -2.25
CA ALA A 56 -4.10 5.37 -1.58
C ALA A 56 -2.82 6.18 -1.33
N ASN A 57 -1.74 5.52 -0.89
CA ASN A 57 -0.44 6.17 -0.68
C ASN A 57 0.17 6.69 -1.98
N PHE A 58 -0.07 6.01 -3.11
CA PHE A 58 0.33 6.53 -4.42
C PHE A 58 -0.48 7.75 -4.83
N ASP A 59 -1.78 7.78 -4.55
CA ASP A 59 -2.64 8.92 -4.87
C ASP A 59 -2.28 10.16 -4.01
N ASP A 60 -1.98 9.94 -2.72
CA ASP A 60 -1.59 10.98 -1.76
C ASP A 60 -0.10 11.36 -1.81
N GLU A 61 0.68 10.79 -2.74
CA GLU A 61 2.13 11.02 -2.87
C GLU A 61 2.92 10.73 -1.58
N ASN A 62 2.41 9.84 -0.74
CA ASN A 62 3.05 9.43 0.50
C ASN A 62 4.11 8.34 0.23
N TYR A 63 5.26 8.78 -0.28
CA TYR A 63 6.33 7.89 -0.72
C TYR A 63 6.95 7.03 0.38
N LYS A 64 6.97 7.54 1.62
CA LYS A 64 7.53 6.80 2.77
C LYS A 64 6.68 5.57 3.11
N ASP A 65 5.36 5.76 3.17
CA ASP A 65 4.44 4.67 3.49
C ASP A 65 4.27 3.73 2.29
N THR A 66 4.33 4.26 1.05
CA THR A 66 4.43 3.47 -0.18
C THR A 66 5.58 2.46 -0.13
N LEU A 67 6.80 2.91 0.19
CA LEU A 67 7.98 2.04 0.28
C LEU A 67 7.82 0.98 1.38
N THR A 68 7.18 1.36 2.49
CA THR A 68 6.89 0.45 3.59
C THR A 68 5.94 -0.67 3.14
N ASP A 69 4.86 -0.31 2.44
CA ASP A 69 3.86 -1.26 1.92
C ASP A 69 4.46 -2.19 0.85
N LEU A 70 5.26 -1.66 -0.07
CA LEU A 70 5.99 -2.47 -1.06
C LEU A 70 6.91 -3.50 -0.40
N LYS A 71 7.62 -3.12 0.67
CA LYS A 71 8.48 -4.02 1.43
C LYS A 71 7.68 -5.11 2.14
N GLN A 72 6.54 -4.76 2.74
CA GLN A 72 5.66 -5.73 3.39
C GLN A 72 5.08 -6.73 2.39
N LEU A 73 4.58 -6.25 1.24
CA LEU A 73 4.10 -7.12 0.16
C LEU A 73 5.18 -8.10 -0.32
N LYS A 74 6.40 -7.62 -0.53
CA LYS A 74 7.54 -8.49 -0.90
C LYS A 74 7.81 -9.56 0.15
N ASN A 75 7.78 -9.21 1.43
CA ASN A 75 7.98 -10.18 2.53
C ASN A 75 6.88 -11.24 2.58
N LEU A 76 5.67 -10.90 2.13
CA LEU A 76 4.54 -11.82 2.00
C LEU A 76 4.59 -12.68 0.73
N GLY A 77 5.63 -12.52 -0.10
CA GLY A 77 5.78 -13.23 -1.37
C GLY A 77 4.91 -12.65 -2.49
N PHE A 78 4.35 -11.45 -2.31
CA PHE A 78 3.58 -10.77 -3.35
C PHE A 78 4.51 -9.96 -4.25
N ASN A 79 4.49 -10.25 -5.55
CA ASN A 79 5.22 -9.49 -6.54
C ASN A 79 4.30 -8.45 -7.20
N VAL A 80 4.54 -7.17 -6.88
CA VAL A 80 3.75 -6.05 -7.39
C VAL A 80 3.82 -5.93 -8.91
N ARG A 81 4.92 -6.39 -9.53
CA ARG A 81 5.09 -6.35 -10.99
C ARG A 81 4.13 -7.29 -11.73
N ASP A 82 3.65 -8.32 -11.06
CA ASP A 82 2.72 -9.30 -11.62
C ASP A 82 1.26 -8.83 -11.47
N ASN A 83 1.02 -7.68 -10.83
CA ASN A 83 -0.31 -7.14 -10.61
C ASN A 83 -0.67 -6.10 -11.68
N GLU A 84 -1.75 -6.34 -12.43
CA GLU A 84 -2.16 -5.50 -13.56
C GLU A 84 -2.53 -4.05 -13.18
N ILE A 85 -2.98 -3.82 -11.94
CA ILE A 85 -3.38 -2.49 -11.47
C ILE A 85 -2.18 -1.76 -10.87
N LEU A 86 -1.42 -2.42 -10.02
CA LEU A 86 -0.32 -1.79 -9.28
C LEU A 86 0.97 -1.66 -10.09
N ASN A 87 1.23 -2.53 -11.07
CA ASN A 87 2.43 -2.46 -11.87
C ASN A 87 2.51 -1.16 -12.71
N PRO A 88 1.45 -0.72 -13.43
CA PRO A 88 1.46 0.58 -14.10
C PRO A 88 1.68 1.76 -13.15
N ILE A 89 1.03 1.74 -11.98
CA ILE A 89 1.17 2.81 -10.96
C ILE A 89 2.61 2.86 -10.45
N LEU A 90 3.20 1.70 -10.15
CA LEU A 90 4.59 1.59 -9.70
C LEU A 90 5.57 2.12 -10.75
N ILE A 91 5.40 1.75 -12.03
CA ILE A 91 6.26 2.23 -13.12
C ILE A 91 6.21 3.75 -13.22
N ARG A 92 5.00 4.32 -13.31
CA ARG A 92 4.80 5.77 -13.40
C ARG A 92 5.46 6.51 -12.24
N ARG A 93 5.22 6.06 -11.01
CA ARG A 93 5.75 6.72 -9.80
C ARG A 93 7.28 6.56 -9.68
N MET A 94 7.85 5.44 -10.14
CA MET A 94 9.31 5.28 -10.26
C MET A 94 9.94 6.26 -11.26
N GLU A 95 9.25 6.58 -12.35
CA GLU A 95 9.70 7.57 -13.32
C GLU A 95 9.64 8.98 -12.74
N GLU A 96 8.55 9.34 -12.07
CA GLU A 96 8.40 10.63 -11.38
C GLU A 96 9.51 10.83 -10.32
N MET A 97 9.81 9.80 -9.51
CA MET A 97 10.91 9.86 -8.53
C MET A 97 12.29 10.06 -9.18
N LYS A 98 12.53 9.45 -10.35
CA LYS A 98 13.80 9.66 -11.07
C LYS A 98 13.93 11.10 -11.57
N ILE A 99 12.84 11.69 -12.05
CA ILE A 99 12.81 13.08 -12.51
C ILE A 99 13.13 14.01 -11.34
N ILE A 100 12.47 13.82 -10.20
CA ILE A 100 12.69 14.63 -8.98
C ILE A 100 14.15 14.51 -8.51
N ALA A 101 14.68 13.28 -8.42
CA ALA A 101 16.06 13.05 -7.99
C ALA A 101 17.09 13.71 -8.92
N GLU A 102 16.84 13.73 -10.23
CA GLU A 102 17.71 14.38 -11.20
C GLU A 102 17.61 15.91 -11.11
N GLN A 103 16.41 16.46 -10.87
CA GLN A 103 16.22 17.89 -10.61
C GLN A 103 17.00 18.35 -9.36
N GLU A 104 16.82 17.65 -8.23
CA GLU A 104 17.54 17.96 -6.99
C GLU A 104 19.06 17.87 -7.16
N ARG A 105 19.55 16.92 -7.97
CA ARG A 105 20.99 16.78 -8.26
C ARG A 105 21.51 17.97 -9.06
N ASN A 106 20.76 18.42 -10.06
CA ASN A 106 21.15 19.55 -10.91
C ASN A 106 21.14 20.87 -10.13
N GLU A 107 20.18 21.06 -9.23
CA GLU A 107 20.12 22.21 -8.34
C GLU A 107 21.35 22.27 -7.42
N ARG A 108 21.74 21.15 -6.80
CA ARG A 108 22.95 21.06 -5.96
C ARG A 108 24.28 21.27 -6.71
N LEU A 109 24.30 21.07 -8.03
CA LEU A 109 25.48 21.31 -8.86
C LEU A 109 25.55 22.76 -9.38
N ALA A 110 24.45 23.51 -9.26
CA ALA A 110 24.36 24.91 -9.65
C ALA A 110 24.64 25.89 -8.50
N GLU A 111 24.71 25.39 -7.27
CA GLU A 111 25.18 26.09 -6.05
C GLU A 111 26.70 25.97 -5.85
#